data_AF-A0A3D4UJ50-F1
#
_entry.id   AF-A0A3D4UJ50-F1
#
_cell.length_a   1.000
_cell.length_b   1.000
_cell.length_c   1.000
_cell.angle_alpha   90.00
_cell.angle_beta   90.00
_cell.angle_gamma   90.00
#
_symmetry.space_group_name_H-M   'P 1'
#
loop_
_entity.id
_entity.type
_entity.pdbx_description
1 polymer ?
#
loop_
_entity_poly.entity_id
_entity_poly.type
_entity_poly.pdbx_seq_one_letter_code
_entity_poly.pdbx_strand_id
1 'polypeptide(L)'
;MPKGTRGSDGVMRAIELICECNGVRPGSIARILVSVGPGGYTALRIATTTAKMLAHTLGAEVIPVPSALVASTALTPGMCPALITLAS
;
A
#
# COMPACT_ATOMS: atom_id res chain seq x y z
N MET A 1 14.82 21.49 13.36
CA MET A 1 13.48 21.19 12.82
C MET A 1 13.64 20.64 11.41
N PRO A 2 13.26 19.40 11.09
CA PRO A 2 13.39 18.93 9.72
C PRO A 2 12.27 19.52 8.86
N LYS A 3 12.73 20.10 7.76
CA LYS A 3 12.07 20.94 6.76
C LYS A 3 11.22 20.06 5.84
N GLY A 4 10.02 20.52 5.50
CA GLY A 4 9.05 19.76 4.70
C GLY A 4 9.59 19.33 3.32
N THR A 5 9.40 18.05 3.01
CA THR A 5 9.79 17.45 1.72
C THR A 5 8.63 17.59 0.74
N ARG A 6 8.74 18.52 -0.21
CA ARG A 6 7.82 18.63 -1.36
C ARG A 6 8.32 17.74 -2.49
N GLY A 7 7.46 16.81 -2.91
CA GLY A 7 7.57 16.09 -4.19
C GLY A 7 8.33 14.76 -4.12
N SER A 8 7.63 13.66 -4.48
CA SER A 8 8.12 12.30 -4.80
C SER A 8 8.97 11.53 -3.78
N ASP A 9 9.75 12.20 -2.94
CA ASP A 9 10.73 11.59 -2.03
C ASP A 9 10.08 10.97 -0.79
N GLY A 10 8.87 11.39 -0.44
CA GLY A 10 8.18 10.94 0.77
C GLY A 10 7.87 9.44 0.76
N VAL A 11 7.51 8.87 -0.39
CA VAL A 11 7.15 7.44 -0.48
C VAL A 11 8.39 6.57 -0.34
N MET A 12 9.48 6.90 -1.02
CA MET A 12 10.72 6.12 -0.93
C MET A 12 11.31 6.20 0.49
N ARG A 13 11.30 7.39 1.11
CA ARG A 13 11.70 7.55 2.51
C ARG A 13 10.82 6.79 3.48
N ALA A 14 9.50 6.77 3.26
CA ALA A 14 8.61 5.97 4.08
C ALA A 14 8.91 4.46 3.96
N ILE A 15 9.20 3.97 2.75
CA ILE A 15 9.59 2.58 2.52
C ILE A 15 10.91 2.27 3.24
N GLU A 16 11.92 3.13 3.12
CA GLU A 16 13.22 2.98 3.81
C GLU A 16 13.03 2.88 5.33
N LEU A 17 12.28 3.82 5.92
CA LEU A 17 12.02 3.84 7.36
C LEU A 17 11.31 2.57 7.83
N ILE A 18 10.29 2.10 7.09
CA ILE A 18 9.58 0.86 7.43
C ILE A 18 10.51 -0.34 7.32
N CYS A 19 11.36 -0.39 6.29
CA CYS A 19 12.34 -1.47 6.13
C CYS A 19 13.35 -1.48 7.28
N GLU A 20 13.89 -0.32 7.67
CA GLU A 20 14.79 -0.17 8.81
C GLU A 20 14.14 -0.63 10.13
N CYS A 21 12.91 -0.17 10.41
CA CYS A 21 12.18 -0.55 11.62
C CYS A 21 11.91 -2.07 11.73
N ASN A 22 11.88 -2.78 10.61
CA ASN A 22 11.61 -4.22 10.56
C ASN A 22 12.88 -5.06 10.27
N GLY A 23 14.06 -4.44 10.18
CA GLY A 23 15.31 -5.13 9.85
C GLY A 23 15.30 -5.77 8.44
N VAL A 24 14.46 -5.26 7.54
CA VAL A 24 14.32 -5.74 6.17
C VAL A 24 15.18 -4.88 5.25
N ARG A 25 15.82 -5.47 4.24
CA ARG A 25 16.50 -4.69 3.20
C ARG A 25 15.46 -4.25 2.16
N PRO A 26 15.41 -2.96 1.75
CA PRO A 26 14.48 -2.53 0.71
C PRO A 26 14.58 -3.35 -0.59
N GLY A 27 15.80 -3.77 -0.95
CA GLY A 27 16.06 -4.62 -2.10
C GLY A 27 15.56 -6.06 -2.00
N SER A 28 15.16 -6.55 -0.82
CA SER A 28 14.64 -7.91 -0.63
C SER A 28 13.11 -7.98 -0.65
N ILE A 29 12.43 -6.89 -1.01
CA ILE A 29 10.96 -6.89 -1.17
C ILE A 29 10.61 -7.73 -2.40
N ALA A 30 10.08 -8.93 -2.17
CA ALA A 30 9.71 -9.85 -3.24
C ALA A 30 8.28 -9.66 -3.75
N ARG A 31 7.40 -9.02 -2.96
CA ARG A 31 5.98 -8.84 -3.30
C ARG A 31 5.45 -7.49 -2.85
N ILE A 32 4.65 -6.86 -3.68
CA ILE A 32 4.02 -5.55 -3.45
C ILE A 32 2.52 -5.72 -3.58
N LEU A 33 1.80 -5.59 -2.46
CA LEU A 33 0.35 -5.62 -2.42
C LEU A 33 -0.17 -4.20 -2.63
N VAL A 34 -1.07 -3.99 -3.59
CA VAL A 34 -1.61 -2.66 -3.92
C VAL A 34 -3.12 -2.68 -3.93
N SER A 35 -3.74 -1.68 -3.27
CA SER A 35 -5.18 -1.52 -3.32
C SER A 35 -5.66 -1.17 -4.75
N VAL A 36 -6.68 -1.87 -5.22
CA VAL A 36 -7.33 -1.61 -6.53
C VAL A 36 -8.71 -0.99 -6.43
N GLY A 37 -9.13 -0.63 -5.22
CA GLY A 37 -10.37 0.11 -4.97
C GLY A 37 -11.52 -0.72 -4.36
N PRO A 38 -12.68 -0.07 -4.15
CA PRO A 38 -12.99 1.33 -4.49
C PRO A 38 -12.15 2.36 -3.70
N GLY A 39 -12.01 3.56 -4.25
CA GLY A 39 -11.14 4.63 -3.76
C GLY A 39 -11.00 5.76 -4.79
N GLY A 40 -10.43 6.89 -4.38
CA GLY A 40 -10.26 8.05 -5.26
C GLY A 40 -9.40 7.74 -6.48
N TYR A 41 -9.90 8.08 -7.68
CA TYR A 41 -9.26 7.77 -8.97
C TYR A 41 -7.78 8.18 -9.04
N THR A 42 -7.48 9.40 -8.59
CA THR A 42 -6.11 9.93 -8.55
C THR A 42 -5.22 9.12 -7.62
N ALA A 43 -5.68 8.80 -6.41
CA ALA A 43 -4.91 8.04 -5.43
C ALA A 43 -4.63 6.61 -5.91
N LEU A 44 -5.65 5.93 -6.48
CA LEU A 44 -5.49 4.58 -7.03
C LEU A 44 -4.49 4.55 -8.18
N ARG A 45 -4.52 5.55 -9.08
CA ARG A 45 -3.56 5.66 -10.18
C ARG A 45 -2.13 5.90 -9.68
N ILE A 46 -1.95 6.76 -8.68
CA ILE A 46 -0.64 6.99 -8.06
C ILE A 46 -0.13 5.68 -7.45
N ALA A 47 -0.92 5.04 -6.58
CA ALA A 47 -0.52 3.81 -5.89
C ALA A 47 -0.16 2.68 -6.86
N THR A 48 -1.01 2.43 -7.86
CA THR A 48 -0.77 1.36 -8.85
C THR A 48 0.43 1.65 -9.75
N THR A 49 0.67 2.91 -10.12
CA THR A 49 1.85 3.29 -10.90
C THR A 49 3.12 3.12 -10.08
N THR A 50 3.14 3.59 -8.84
CA THR A 50 4.28 3.43 -7.93
C THR A 50 4.58 1.95 -7.67
N ALA A 51 3.56 1.12 -7.41
CA ALA A 51 3.74 -0.31 -7.19
C ALA A 51 4.37 -1.01 -8.41
N LYS A 52 3.90 -0.70 -9.63
CA LYS A 52 4.46 -1.26 -10.87
C LYS A 52 5.91 -0.83 -11.09
N MET A 53 6.22 0.45 -10.85
CA MET A 53 7.59 0.97 -10.99
C MET A 53 8.55 0.27 -10.02
N LEU A 54 8.16 0.14 -8.74
CA LEU A 54 8.97 -0.55 -7.74
C LEU A 54 9.14 -2.03 -8.06
N ALA A 55 8.07 -2.70 -8.46
CA ALA A 55 8.12 -4.10 -8.87
C ALA A 55 9.05 -4.34 -10.04
N HIS A 56 9.02 -3.46 -11.05
CA HIS A 56 9.91 -3.53 -12.19
C HIS A 56 11.38 -3.41 -11.77
N THR A 57 11.71 -2.48 -10.87
CA THR A 57 13.07 -2.27 -10.39
C THR A 57 13.57 -3.41 -9.50
N LEU A 58 12.69 -3.99 -8.68
CA LEU A 58 13.05 -4.99 -7.67
C LEU A 58 12.87 -6.44 -8.15
N GLY A 59 12.25 -6.66 -9.31
CA GLY A 59 11.82 -7.99 -9.73
C GLY A 59 10.71 -8.57 -8.84
N ALA A 60 9.94 -7.71 -8.18
CA ALA A 60 8.89 -8.11 -7.25
C ALA A 60 7.57 -8.42 -7.97
N GLU A 61 6.76 -9.29 -7.38
CA GLU A 61 5.39 -9.56 -7.85
C GLU A 61 4.42 -8.47 -7.36
N VAL A 62 3.52 -7.98 -8.22
CA VAL A 62 2.46 -7.05 -7.82
C VAL A 62 1.16 -7.83 -7.62
N ILE A 63 0.61 -7.75 -6.41
CA ILE A 63 -0.66 -8.41 -6.06
C ILE A 63 -1.74 -7.35 -5.89
N PRO A 64 -2.79 -7.36 -6.73
CA PRO A 64 -3.93 -6.46 -6.55
C PRO A 64 -4.80 -6.91 -5.37
N VAL A 65 -5.20 -5.97 -4.53
CA VAL A 65 -6.02 -6.24 -3.34
C VAL A 65 -7.28 -5.36 -3.38
N PRO A 66 -8.49 -5.94 -3.47
CA PRO A 66 -9.72 -5.18 -3.30
C PRO A 66 -9.78 -4.53 -1.90
N SER A 67 -10.05 -3.23 -1.82
CA SER A 67 -10.09 -2.48 -0.56
C SER A 67 -11.06 -3.09 0.46
N ALA A 68 -12.16 -3.68 -0.02
CA ALA A 68 -13.17 -4.30 0.83
C ALA A 68 -12.64 -5.52 1.59
N LEU A 69 -11.73 -6.29 0.99
CA LEU A 69 -11.12 -7.43 1.68
C LEU A 69 -10.25 -6.97 2.83
N VAL A 70 -9.48 -5.88 2.66
CA VAL A 70 -8.70 -5.29 3.76
C VAL A 70 -9.62 -4.76 4.85
N ALA A 71 -10.68 -4.03 4.49
CA ALA A 71 -11.64 -3.54 5.47
C ALA A 71 -12.32 -4.69 6.24
N SER A 72 -12.54 -5.83 5.59
CA SER A 72 -13.15 -7.00 6.23
C SER A 72 -12.30 -7.64 7.33
N THR A 73 -10.97 -7.42 7.34
CA THR A 73 -10.10 -7.99 8.40
C THR A 73 -10.34 -7.37 9.78
N ALA A 74 -11.09 -6.26 9.85
CA ALA A 74 -11.53 -5.69 11.11
C ALA A 74 -12.68 -6.48 11.76
N LEU A 75 -13.32 -7.41 11.04
CA LEU A 75 -14.41 -8.23 11.54
C LEU A 75 -13.87 -9.47 12.26
N THR A 76 -14.37 -9.73 13.46
CA THR A 76 -14.12 -10.97 14.21
C THR A 76 -15.16 -12.03 13.82
N PRO A 77 -14.78 -13.30 13.65
CA PRO A 77 -15.74 -14.39 13.46
C PRO A 77 -16.77 -14.43 14.59
N GLY A 78 -18.06 -14.47 14.25
CA GLY A 78 -19.17 -14.46 15.22
C GLY A 78 -19.83 -13.09 15.42
N MET A 79 -19.37 -12.04 14.76
CA MET A 79 -20.10 -10.78 14.68
C MET A 79 -21.39 -10.96 13.85
N CYS A 80 -22.45 -10.27 14.28
CA CYS A 80 -23.76 -10.13 13.62
C CYS A 80 -23.62 -9.65 12.16
N PRO A 81 -24.69 -9.70 11.33
CA PRO A 81 -24.61 -9.27 9.94
C PRO A 81 -24.00 -7.87 9.82
N ALA A 82 -22.86 -7.78 9.11
CA ALA A 82 -22.06 -6.57 8.98
C ALA A 82 -22.06 -6.08 7.53
N LEU A 83 -22.05 -4.76 7.35
CA LEU A 83 -21.97 -4.09 6.06
C LEU A 83 -20.66 -3.30 5.98
N ILE A 84 -19.93 -3.46 4.87
CA ILE A 84 -18.70 -2.71 4.59
C ILE A 84 -19.03 -1.63 3.55
N THR A 85 -18.98 -0.37 3.96
CA THR A 85 -19.15 0.78 3.08
C THR A 85 -17.82 1.46 2.85
N LEU A 86 -17.40 1.57 1.59
CA LEU A 86 -16.14 2.21 1.21
C LEU A 86 -16.43 3.51 0.49
N ALA A 87 -15.74 4.57 0.91
CA ALA A 87 -15.74 5.84 0.21
C ALA A 87 -14.73 5.82 -0.96
N SER A 88 -14.94 6.69 -1.94
CA SER A 88 -13.99 6.99 -3.01
C SER A 88 -13.66 8.47 -3.01
#